data_AF-B3SFM8-F1
#
_entry.id   AF-B3SFM8-F1
#
_cell.length_a   1.000
_cell.length_b   1.000
_cell.length_c   1.000
_cell.angle_alpha   90.00
_cell.angle_beta   90.00
_cell.angle_gamma   90.00
#
_symmetry.space_group_name_H-M   'P 1'
#
loop_
_entity.id
_entity.type
_entity.pdbx_description
1 polymer ?
#
loop_
_entity_poly.entity_id
_entity_poly.type
_entity_poly.pdbx_seq_one_letter_code
_entity_poly.pdbx_strand_id
1 'polypeptide(L)'
;ATSVQVLAEGKGSKVKEGDTPLIKYVGKFIDGKVFGESKEEESISLDDTIAGFSKGIVGMHEGEKRKLYIHPELGYGDSGFLPPSSLLEFEIEVVKANVQNEEVEALTKTPSIDKDSAEIADHSPEKTEKSTAAPMKIVLYNPQIPQNTGNIIRTCSVTGAELILVKPLGFELSDRKLKRAGLDYWDEVKISVVDSLEEILEENDDFCFFSSKATQWHTDRTYSKNSILIFGSETSGLPIEVMRKYQEKLIKIPMLAKQRCLNLSNAVSIGIYEAWRQVGFKELIQQPV
;
A
#
# COMPACT_ATOMS: atom_id res chain seq x y z
N ALA A 1 -27.15 1.51 2.89
CA ALA A 1 -26.99 0.22 2.19
C ALA A 1 -26.67 0.46 0.72
N THR A 2 -25.90 -0.42 0.06
CA THR A 2 -25.74 -0.38 -1.40
C THR A 2 -26.93 -1.07 -2.04
N SER A 3 -27.67 -0.40 -2.92
CA SER A 3 -28.67 -1.06 -3.77
C SER A 3 -28.11 -1.28 -5.17
N VAL A 4 -28.56 -2.35 -5.82
CA VAL A 4 -28.04 -2.79 -7.11
C VAL A 4 -29.17 -3.01 -8.10
N GLN A 5 -28.92 -2.68 -9.36
CA GLN A 5 -29.82 -2.95 -10.47
C GLN A 5 -28.98 -3.52 -11.62
N VAL A 6 -29.25 -4.75 -12.03
CA VAL A 6 -28.62 -5.36 -13.21
C VAL A 6 -29.24 -4.72 -14.46
N LEU A 7 -28.41 -4.13 -15.31
CA LEU A 7 -28.80 -3.51 -16.57
C LEU A 7 -28.64 -4.47 -17.75
N ALA A 8 -27.63 -5.33 -17.70
CA ALA A 8 -27.42 -6.42 -18.65
C ALA A 8 -26.69 -7.57 -17.95
N GLU A 9 -27.10 -8.82 -18.20
CA GLU A 9 -26.45 -9.99 -17.61
C GLU A 9 -25.14 -10.34 -18.33
N GLY A 10 -24.11 -10.66 -17.54
CA GLY A 10 -22.88 -11.26 -18.02
C GLY A 10 -22.92 -12.78 -17.93
N LYS A 11 -22.04 -13.46 -18.66
CA LYS A 11 -21.97 -14.94 -18.70
C LYS A 11 -20.57 -15.50 -18.45
N GLY A 12 -19.54 -14.66 -18.43
CA GLY A 12 -18.18 -15.13 -18.20
C GLY A 12 -17.86 -15.26 -16.72
N SER A 13 -16.58 -15.17 -16.38
CA SER A 13 -16.13 -15.41 -15.01
C SER A 13 -16.76 -14.42 -14.03
N LYS A 14 -16.94 -14.87 -12.79
CA LYS A 14 -17.54 -14.07 -11.72
C LYS A 14 -16.44 -13.34 -10.94
N VAL A 15 -16.62 -12.03 -10.73
CA VAL A 15 -15.74 -11.20 -9.90
C VAL A 15 -15.86 -11.62 -8.43
N LYS A 16 -14.73 -11.82 -7.77
CA LYS A 16 -14.62 -12.22 -6.36
C LYS A 16 -14.06 -11.08 -5.50
N GLU A 17 -14.18 -11.24 -4.19
CA GLU A 17 -13.51 -10.35 -3.24
C GLU A 17 -11.99 -10.36 -3.46
N GLY A 18 -11.37 -9.18 -3.56
CA GLY A 18 -9.93 -9.02 -3.78
C GLY A 18 -9.47 -9.13 -5.24
N ASP A 19 -10.38 -9.38 -6.18
CA ASP A 19 -10.01 -9.38 -7.61
C ASP A 19 -9.65 -7.96 -8.10
N THR A 20 -8.89 -7.91 -9.19
CA THR A 20 -8.60 -6.68 -9.93
C THR A 20 -9.28 -6.75 -11.31
N PRO A 21 -10.61 -6.52 -11.39
CA PRO A 21 -11.34 -6.58 -12.64
C PRO A 21 -10.93 -5.46 -13.61
N LEU A 22 -11.06 -5.76 -14.91
CA LEU A 22 -11.02 -4.76 -15.98
C LEU A 22 -12.44 -4.26 -16.20
N ILE A 23 -12.68 -2.96 -16.02
CA ILE A 23 -14.03 -2.39 -16.07
C ILE A 23 -14.11 -1.11 -16.91
N LYS A 24 -15.34 -0.75 -17.28
CA LYS A 24 -15.73 0.62 -17.62
C LYS A 24 -16.72 1.11 -16.58
N TYR A 25 -16.64 2.38 -16.19
CA TYR A 25 -17.57 2.96 -15.24
C TYR A 25 -17.88 4.43 -15.52
N VAL A 26 -19.05 4.85 -15.05
CA VAL A 26 -19.43 6.26 -14.93
C VAL A 26 -20.03 6.48 -13.54
N GLY A 27 -19.44 7.39 -12.78
CA GLY A 27 -19.87 7.84 -11.46
C GLY A 27 -20.59 9.19 -11.51
N LYS A 28 -21.81 9.25 -11.00
CA LYS A 28 -22.69 10.42 -11.00
C LYS A 28 -23.27 10.67 -9.60
N PHE A 29 -23.59 11.93 -9.33
CA PHE A 29 -24.53 12.26 -8.26
C PHE A 29 -25.97 11.97 -8.71
N ILE A 30 -26.89 11.92 -7.76
CA ILE A 30 -28.32 11.67 -8.04
C ILE A 30 -28.98 12.77 -8.90
N ASP A 31 -28.42 13.97 -8.89
CA ASP A 31 -28.83 15.06 -9.80
C ASP A 31 -28.33 14.87 -11.25
N GLY A 32 -27.60 13.77 -11.53
CA GLY A 32 -27.07 13.42 -12.84
C GLY A 32 -25.69 14.01 -13.13
N LYS A 33 -25.13 14.85 -12.25
CA LYS A 33 -23.80 15.44 -12.46
C LYS A 33 -22.71 14.37 -12.34
N VAL A 34 -21.94 14.20 -13.42
CA VAL A 34 -20.81 13.27 -13.47
C VAL A 34 -19.66 13.80 -12.62
N PHE A 35 -19.05 12.94 -11.80
CA PHE A 35 -17.84 13.28 -11.02
C PHE A 35 -16.63 12.43 -11.40
N GLY A 36 -16.81 11.31 -12.10
CA GLY A 36 -15.73 10.46 -12.58
C GLY A 36 -16.23 9.47 -13.62
N GLU A 37 -15.40 9.17 -14.61
CA GLU A 37 -15.69 8.19 -15.67
C GLU A 37 -14.39 7.60 -16.22
N SER A 38 -14.45 6.36 -16.67
CA SER A 38 -13.38 5.73 -17.43
C SER A 38 -13.56 6.01 -18.93
N LYS A 39 -12.55 6.55 -19.60
CA LYS A 39 -12.57 6.73 -21.07
C LYS A 39 -12.30 5.42 -21.82
N GLU A 40 -11.47 4.57 -21.22
CA GLU A 40 -11.05 3.27 -21.72
C GLU A 40 -11.24 2.22 -20.63
N GLU A 41 -10.92 0.97 -20.93
CA GLU A 41 -10.97 -0.13 -19.97
C GLU A 41 -9.88 0.05 -18.93
N GLU A 42 -10.27 0.10 -17.65
CA GLU A 42 -9.35 0.36 -16.55
C GLU A 42 -9.36 -0.83 -15.58
N SER A 43 -8.17 -1.25 -15.17
CA SER A 43 -8.00 -2.30 -14.17
C SER A 43 -8.07 -1.66 -12.79
N ILE A 44 -9.03 -2.10 -11.97
CA ILE A 44 -9.28 -1.51 -10.65
C ILE A 44 -9.19 -2.60 -9.59
N SER A 45 -8.25 -2.44 -8.66
CA SER A 45 -8.16 -3.28 -7.46
C SER A 45 -9.37 -3.00 -6.57
N LEU A 46 -10.24 -4.00 -6.37
CA LEU A 46 -11.44 -3.81 -5.54
C LEU A 46 -11.10 -3.51 -4.07
N ASP A 47 -9.90 -3.87 -3.62
CA ASP A 47 -9.42 -3.60 -2.27
C ASP A 47 -9.06 -2.12 -2.04
N ASP A 48 -8.75 -1.39 -3.12
CA ASP A 48 -8.39 0.04 -3.07
C ASP A 48 -9.59 0.98 -3.33
N THR A 49 -10.80 0.42 -3.47
CA THR A 49 -12.02 1.20 -3.74
C THR A 49 -12.87 1.44 -2.49
N ILE A 50 -13.79 2.41 -2.57
CA ILE A 50 -14.80 2.61 -1.53
C ILE A 50 -15.62 1.33 -1.32
N ALA A 51 -15.95 1.03 -0.06
CA ALA A 51 -16.57 -0.25 0.32
C ALA A 51 -17.87 -0.55 -0.46
N GLY A 52 -18.67 0.46 -0.77
CA GLY A 52 -19.92 0.31 -1.53
C GLY A 52 -19.69 -0.07 -2.99
N PHE A 53 -18.58 0.37 -3.58
CA PHE A 53 -18.21 0.08 -4.96
C PHE A 53 -17.70 -1.36 -5.06
N SER A 54 -16.71 -1.71 -4.22
CA SER A 54 -16.22 -3.08 -4.08
C SER A 54 -17.35 -4.08 -3.87
N LYS A 55 -18.20 -3.86 -2.85
CA LYS A 55 -19.36 -4.73 -2.56
C LYS A 55 -20.36 -4.82 -3.70
N GLY A 56 -20.52 -3.75 -4.47
CA GLY A 56 -21.47 -3.72 -5.57
C GLY A 56 -20.97 -4.44 -6.84
N ILE A 57 -19.66 -4.49 -7.05
CA ILE A 57 -19.05 -5.21 -8.18
C ILE A 57 -18.86 -6.69 -7.86
N VAL A 58 -18.54 -7.06 -6.62
CA VAL A 58 -18.39 -8.46 -6.23
C VAL A 58 -19.62 -9.26 -6.66
N GLY A 59 -19.36 -10.32 -7.40
CA GLY A 59 -20.35 -11.22 -7.96
C GLY A 59 -20.97 -10.78 -9.29
N MET A 60 -20.54 -9.67 -9.89
CA MET A 60 -20.77 -9.41 -11.31
C MET A 60 -20.07 -10.47 -12.17
N HIS A 61 -20.64 -10.77 -13.33
CA HIS A 61 -19.99 -11.62 -14.34
C HIS A 61 -19.35 -10.77 -15.44
N GLU A 62 -18.36 -11.32 -16.14
CA GLU A 62 -17.84 -10.71 -17.37
C GLU A 62 -18.96 -10.50 -18.40
N GLY A 63 -18.96 -9.30 -18.99
CA GLY A 63 -20.01 -8.78 -19.86
C GLY A 63 -21.21 -8.18 -19.12
N GLU A 64 -21.27 -8.26 -17.79
CA GLU A 64 -22.39 -7.72 -17.02
C GLU A 64 -22.32 -6.19 -16.93
N LYS A 65 -23.48 -5.55 -17.07
CA LYS A 65 -23.70 -4.13 -16.77
C LYS A 65 -24.58 -3.98 -15.54
N ARG A 66 -24.14 -3.19 -14.57
CA ARG A 66 -24.86 -2.99 -13.31
C ARG A 66 -24.84 -1.53 -12.91
N LYS A 67 -25.97 -1.06 -12.38
CA LYS A 67 -26.09 0.21 -11.68
C LYS A 67 -26.02 -0.01 -10.18
N LEU A 68 -25.19 0.78 -9.50
CA LEU A 68 -25.00 0.76 -8.05
C LEU A 68 -25.42 2.10 -7.46
N TYR A 69 -26.14 2.08 -6.35
CA TYR A 69 -26.37 3.25 -5.52
C TYR A 69 -25.66 3.07 -4.19
N ILE A 70 -24.70 3.95 -3.91
CA ILE A 70 -23.83 3.86 -2.74
C ILE A 70 -24.22 4.95 -1.75
N HIS A 71 -24.75 4.51 -0.60
CA HIS A 71 -25.03 5.37 0.53
C HIS A 71 -23.71 5.99 1.06
N PRO A 72 -23.72 7.23 1.58
CA PRO A 72 -22.50 7.91 2.03
C PRO A 72 -21.62 7.11 2.98
N GLU A 73 -22.22 6.35 3.91
CA GLU A 73 -21.52 5.47 4.87
C GLU A 73 -20.64 4.39 4.21
N LEU A 74 -20.97 4.00 2.98
CA LEU A 74 -20.20 3.04 2.18
C LEU A 74 -19.42 3.73 1.04
N GLY A 75 -19.59 5.04 0.89
CA GLY A 75 -18.90 5.88 -0.07
C GLY A 75 -17.81 6.70 0.61
N TYR A 76 -17.88 8.02 0.48
CA TYR A 76 -16.88 8.94 1.04
C TYR A 76 -17.28 9.57 2.38
N GLY A 77 -18.47 9.26 2.92
CA GLY A 77 -18.97 9.83 4.18
C GLY A 77 -18.90 11.36 4.20
N ASP A 78 -18.39 11.92 5.30
CA ASP A 78 -18.15 13.35 5.47
C ASP A 78 -16.72 13.78 5.10
N SER A 79 -15.88 12.84 4.66
CA SER A 79 -14.46 13.06 4.42
C SER A 79 -14.07 12.62 3.01
N GLY A 80 -13.83 13.55 2.10
CA GLY A 80 -13.50 13.19 0.71
C GLY A 80 -13.32 14.38 -0.20
N PHE A 81 -13.14 14.12 -1.50
CA PHE A 81 -13.11 15.15 -2.55
C PHE A 81 -14.50 15.46 -3.12
N LEU A 82 -15.48 14.58 -2.85
CA LEU A 82 -16.89 14.80 -3.18
C LEU A 82 -17.61 15.52 -2.02
N PRO A 83 -18.74 16.19 -2.28
CA PRO A 83 -19.51 16.83 -1.22
C PRO A 83 -19.85 15.84 -0.09
N PRO A 84 -19.76 16.25 1.19
CA PRO A 84 -20.09 15.40 2.34
C PRO A 84 -21.47 14.78 2.21
N SER A 85 -21.62 13.56 2.73
CA SER A 85 -22.92 12.87 2.76
C SER A 85 -23.59 12.70 1.38
N SER A 86 -22.79 12.65 0.30
CA SER A 86 -23.29 12.42 -1.08
C SER A 86 -23.68 10.97 -1.32
N LEU A 87 -24.88 10.76 -1.84
CA LEU A 87 -25.30 9.48 -2.41
C LEU A 87 -24.76 9.38 -3.84
N LEU A 88 -24.07 8.29 -4.14
CA LEU A 88 -23.38 8.10 -5.41
C LEU A 88 -24.10 7.07 -6.26
N GLU A 89 -24.20 7.34 -7.55
CA GLU A 89 -24.66 6.41 -8.57
C GLU A 89 -23.46 5.98 -9.43
N PHE A 90 -23.29 4.68 -9.66
CA PHE A 90 -22.32 4.15 -10.61
C PHE A 90 -23.00 3.26 -11.63
N GLU A 91 -22.72 3.46 -12.91
CA GLU A 91 -22.98 2.49 -13.96
C GLU A 91 -21.65 1.82 -14.32
N ILE A 92 -21.59 0.50 -14.22
CA ILE A 92 -20.36 -0.29 -14.38
C ILE A 92 -20.60 -1.41 -15.39
N GLU A 93 -19.60 -1.64 -16.24
CA GLU A 93 -19.47 -2.79 -17.13
C GLU A 93 -18.21 -3.56 -16.76
N VAL A 94 -18.34 -4.86 -16.46
CA VAL A 94 -17.17 -5.73 -16.22
C VAL A 94 -16.74 -6.34 -17.54
N VAL A 95 -15.52 -6.04 -17.99
CA VAL A 95 -14.94 -6.61 -19.21
C VAL A 95 -14.22 -7.92 -18.91
N LYS A 96 -13.38 -7.94 -17.87
CA LYS A 96 -12.68 -9.14 -17.38
C LYS A 96 -12.79 -9.21 -15.87
N ALA A 97 -13.10 -10.38 -15.31
CA ALA A 97 -13.40 -10.52 -13.89
C ALA A 97 -12.15 -10.35 -13.02
N ASN A 98 -11.00 -10.76 -13.55
CA ASN A 98 -9.72 -10.55 -12.90
C ASN A 98 -8.61 -10.47 -13.95
N VAL A 99 -7.73 -9.50 -13.79
CA VAL A 99 -6.52 -9.33 -14.59
C VAL A 99 -5.32 -9.67 -13.70
N GLN A 100 -5.22 -10.91 -13.23
CA GLN A 100 -3.92 -11.41 -12.75
C GLN A 100 -3.00 -11.57 -13.97
N ASN A 101 -1.73 -11.20 -13.82
CA ASN A 101 -0.70 -11.03 -14.87
C ASN A 101 -0.54 -12.23 -15.83
N GLU A 102 -1.45 -12.37 -16.79
CA GLU A 102 -1.35 -13.34 -17.90
C GLU A 102 -0.21 -13.01 -18.89
N GLU A 103 0.43 -11.84 -18.78
CA GLU A 103 1.60 -11.49 -19.60
C GLU A 103 2.93 -12.09 -19.08
N VAL A 104 2.97 -12.62 -17.84
CA VAL A 104 4.19 -13.20 -17.25
C VAL A 104 4.37 -14.70 -17.61
N GLU A 105 3.28 -15.44 -17.86
CA GLU A 105 3.36 -16.88 -18.21
C GLU A 105 3.77 -17.14 -19.67
N ALA A 106 3.56 -16.18 -20.59
CA ALA A 106 3.90 -16.35 -22.00
C ALA A 106 5.39 -16.17 -22.30
N LEU A 107 6.14 -15.44 -21.45
CA LEU A 107 7.56 -15.14 -21.64
C LEU A 107 8.51 -16.16 -20.98
N THR A 108 7.99 -17.08 -20.17
CA THR A 108 8.81 -18.07 -19.43
C THR A 108 8.95 -19.42 -20.14
N LYS A 109 8.35 -19.60 -21.33
CA LYS A 109 8.57 -20.80 -22.16
C LYS A 109 9.59 -20.52 -23.26
N THR A 110 10.86 -20.75 -22.96
CA THR A 110 11.91 -20.93 -23.99
C THR A 110 12.19 -22.43 -24.17
N PRO A 111 12.47 -22.93 -25.40
CA PRO A 111 12.50 -24.36 -25.70
C PRO A 111 13.70 -25.07 -25.10
N SER A 112 13.49 -26.32 -24.67
CA SER A 112 14.49 -27.29 -24.25
C SER A 112 15.55 -27.54 -25.33
N ILE A 113 16.83 -27.40 -24.95
CA ILE A 113 17.96 -27.99 -25.66
C ILE A 113 18.64 -28.97 -24.71
N ASP A 114 18.70 -30.23 -25.15
CA ASP A 114 19.47 -31.31 -24.54
C ASP A 114 20.98 -31.04 -24.61
N LYS A 115 21.73 -31.42 -23.55
CA LYS A 115 22.83 -32.41 -23.63
C LYS A 115 23.61 -32.57 -22.30
N ASP A 116 23.70 -33.84 -21.90
CA ASP A 116 24.88 -34.57 -21.45
C ASP A 116 25.75 -34.06 -20.28
N SER A 117 25.54 -34.72 -19.14
CA SER A 117 26.52 -35.41 -18.26
C SER A 117 28.00 -34.97 -18.24
N ALA A 118 28.49 -34.60 -17.04
CA ALA A 118 29.67 -35.21 -16.39
C ALA A 118 29.88 -34.72 -14.93
N GLU A 119 29.75 -35.68 -14.01
CA GLU A 119 30.38 -35.94 -12.70
C GLU A 119 31.37 -34.99 -11.93
N ILE A 120 31.12 -35.00 -10.60
CA ILE A 120 32.02 -35.02 -9.41
C ILE A 120 32.79 -33.73 -9.01
N ALA A 121 32.45 -33.18 -7.83
CA ALA A 121 33.30 -33.27 -6.63
C ALA A 121 32.66 -32.59 -5.40
N ASP A 122 32.80 -33.30 -4.28
CA ASP A 122 32.51 -32.94 -2.90
C ASP A 122 33.20 -31.65 -2.45
N HIS A 123 32.42 -30.63 -2.08
CA HIS A 123 32.84 -29.64 -1.11
C HIS A 123 31.67 -29.27 -0.20
N SER A 124 31.90 -29.48 1.09
CA SER A 124 31.03 -29.08 2.20
C SER A 124 30.60 -27.61 2.06
N PRO A 125 29.36 -27.25 2.46
CA PRO A 125 28.90 -25.88 2.34
C PRO A 125 29.69 -24.98 3.29
N GLU A 126 30.56 -24.16 2.71
CA GLU A 126 31.16 -23.01 3.37
C GLU A 126 30.02 -22.07 3.77
N LYS A 127 29.93 -21.80 5.08
CA LYS A 127 28.97 -20.86 5.66
C LYS A 127 29.20 -19.49 5.05
N THR A 128 28.33 -19.06 4.14
CA THR A 128 28.22 -17.64 3.77
C THR A 128 27.83 -16.84 5.00
N GLU A 129 28.79 -16.10 5.54
CA GLU A 129 28.58 -15.13 6.60
C GLU A 129 27.50 -14.12 6.17
N LYS A 130 26.41 -14.07 6.95
CA LYS A 130 25.35 -13.06 6.77
C LYS A 130 25.96 -11.68 6.98
N SER A 131 25.88 -10.85 5.94
CA SER A 131 26.13 -9.41 6.02
C SER A 131 25.36 -8.80 7.20
N THR A 132 26.10 -8.14 8.10
CA THR A 132 25.63 -7.54 9.36
C THR A 132 25.11 -6.11 9.18
N ALA A 133 24.77 -5.69 7.96
CA ALA A 133 24.18 -4.37 7.73
C ALA A 133 22.71 -4.38 8.16
N ALA A 134 22.39 -3.70 9.27
CA ALA A 134 21.00 -3.50 9.67
C ALA A 134 20.31 -2.61 8.63
N PRO A 135 19.21 -3.04 8.00
CA PRO A 135 18.54 -2.27 6.96
C PRO A 135 17.81 -1.05 7.54
N MET A 136 17.42 -0.11 6.67
CA MET A 136 16.57 1.02 7.03
C MET A 136 15.31 0.55 7.76
N LYS A 137 14.86 1.33 8.73
CA LYS A 137 13.69 1.00 9.55
C LYS A 137 12.57 2.00 9.30
N ILE A 138 11.36 1.49 9.11
CA ILE A 138 10.13 2.27 9.08
C ILE A 138 9.42 2.08 10.41
N VAL A 139 9.08 3.18 11.08
CA VAL A 139 8.35 3.16 12.35
C VAL A 139 7.00 3.80 12.17
N LEU A 140 5.93 3.08 12.52
CA LEU A 140 4.58 3.61 12.54
C LEU A 140 4.14 3.83 13.99
N TYR A 141 3.93 5.10 14.35
CA TYR A 141 3.45 5.48 15.68
C TYR A 141 1.93 5.43 15.75
N ASN A 142 1.40 4.51 16.56
CA ASN A 142 -0.03 4.29 16.80
C ASN A 142 -0.85 4.18 15.50
N PRO A 143 -0.49 3.28 14.55
CA PRO A 143 -1.20 3.16 13.28
C PRO A 143 -2.65 2.74 13.52
N GLN A 144 -3.59 3.41 12.84
CA GLN A 144 -5.03 3.21 13.09
C GLN A 144 -5.72 2.44 11.97
N ILE A 145 -5.21 2.50 10.74
CA ILE A 145 -5.89 1.93 9.57
C ILE A 145 -5.12 0.69 9.09
N PRO A 146 -5.68 -0.53 9.22
CA PRO A 146 -4.96 -1.77 8.89
C PRO A 146 -4.54 -1.85 7.43
N GLN A 147 -5.30 -1.25 6.50
CA GLN A 147 -4.99 -1.22 5.08
C GLN A 147 -3.67 -0.50 4.78
N ASN A 148 -3.42 0.65 5.43
CA ASN A 148 -2.15 1.36 5.25
C ASN A 148 -0.98 0.51 5.72
N THR A 149 -1.12 -0.16 6.87
CA THR A 149 -0.10 -1.07 7.39
C THR A 149 0.18 -2.22 6.42
N GLY A 150 -0.87 -2.81 5.81
CA GLY A 150 -0.72 -3.83 4.76
C GLY A 150 0.11 -3.33 3.57
N ASN A 151 -0.23 -2.17 3.02
CA ASN A 151 0.51 -1.55 1.91
C ASN A 151 1.96 -1.20 2.29
N ILE A 152 2.20 -0.83 3.54
CA ILE A 152 3.53 -0.54 4.06
C ILE A 152 4.35 -1.83 4.20
N ILE A 153 3.75 -2.94 4.63
CA ILE A 153 4.41 -4.26 4.64
C ILE A 153 4.84 -4.65 3.22
N ARG A 154 3.96 -4.45 2.23
CA ARG A 154 4.32 -4.65 0.81
C ARG A 154 5.49 -3.79 0.39
N THR A 155 5.54 -2.53 0.83
CA THR A 155 6.65 -1.62 0.56
C THR A 155 7.93 -2.14 1.19
N CYS A 156 7.89 -2.52 2.47
CA CYS A 156 9.01 -3.11 3.19
C CYS A 156 9.59 -4.34 2.50
N SER A 157 8.76 -5.22 1.92
CA SER A 157 9.24 -6.44 1.25
C SER A 157 10.06 -6.18 0.00
N VAL A 158 9.73 -5.14 -0.78
CA VAL A 158 10.54 -4.74 -1.95
C VAL A 158 11.70 -3.81 -1.61
N THR A 159 11.63 -3.09 -0.50
CA THR A 159 12.70 -2.17 -0.08
C THR A 159 13.65 -2.79 0.94
N GLY A 160 13.44 -4.04 1.35
CA GLY A 160 14.20 -4.70 2.41
C GLY A 160 14.16 -4.00 3.76
N ALA A 161 13.20 -3.09 3.98
CA ALA A 161 13.14 -2.25 5.18
C ALA A 161 12.44 -3.02 6.31
N GLU A 162 12.94 -2.87 7.54
CA GLU A 162 12.26 -3.40 8.72
C GLU A 162 11.07 -2.52 9.09
N LEU A 163 9.99 -3.14 9.60
CA LEU A 163 8.80 -2.42 10.05
C LEU A 163 8.65 -2.54 11.57
N ILE A 164 8.53 -1.40 12.24
CA ILE A 164 8.29 -1.34 13.68
C ILE A 164 6.95 -0.63 13.94
N LEU A 165 6.08 -1.26 14.70
CA LEU A 165 4.77 -0.72 15.07
C LEU A 165 4.78 -0.32 16.54
N VAL A 166 4.51 0.95 16.84
CA VAL A 166 4.39 1.44 18.22
C VAL A 166 2.93 1.40 18.66
N LYS A 167 2.67 0.81 19.82
CA LYS A 167 1.33 0.69 20.41
C LYS A 167 0.80 2.03 20.97
N PRO A 168 -0.54 2.19 21.06
CA PRO A 168 -1.58 1.23 20.70
C PRO A 168 -1.85 1.16 19.20
N LEU A 169 -2.03 -0.06 18.69
CA LEU A 169 -2.49 -0.31 17.33
C LEU A 169 -4.01 -0.15 17.29
N GLY A 170 -4.54 0.54 16.28
CA GLY A 170 -5.99 0.68 16.06
C GLY A 170 -6.65 -0.57 15.47
N PHE A 171 -5.91 -1.66 15.33
CA PHE A 171 -6.34 -2.92 14.72
C PHE A 171 -5.61 -4.12 15.33
N GLU A 172 -6.14 -5.32 15.11
CA GLU A 172 -5.49 -6.57 15.49
C GLU A 172 -4.59 -7.08 14.35
N LEU A 173 -3.38 -7.52 14.68
CA LEU A 173 -2.45 -8.09 13.70
C LEU A 173 -2.94 -9.43 13.13
N SER A 174 -3.83 -10.12 13.85
CA SER A 174 -4.53 -11.34 13.41
C SER A 174 -5.66 -11.09 12.42
N ASP A 175 -6.03 -9.83 12.16
CA ASP A 175 -7.19 -9.48 11.33
C ASP A 175 -7.06 -10.08 9.92
N ARG A 176 -8.15 -10.71 9.46
CA ARG A 176 -8.28 -11.21 8.09
C ARG A 176 -7.96 -10.14 7.04
N LYS A 177 -8.16 -8.86 7.36
CA LYS A 177 -7.83 -7.72 6.49
C LYS A 177 -6.31 -7.50 6.33
N LEU A 178 -5.53 -7.62 7.40
CA LEU A 178 -4.06 -7.64 7.31
C LEU A 178 -3.57 -8.88 6.57
N LYS A 179 -4.25 -10.00 6.79
CA LYS A 179 -4.00 -11.23 6.06
C LYS A 179 -4.22 -11.06 4.55
N ARG A 180 -5.30 -10.43 4.10
CA ARG A 180 -5.55 -10.22 2.66
C ARG A 180 -4.66 -9.12 2.02
N ALA A 181 -4.30 -8.09 2.79
CA ALA A 181 -3.51 -6.96 2.28
C ALA A 181 -1.98 -7.20 2.28
N GLY A 182 -1.48 -8.32 2.80
CA GLY A 182 -0.03 -8.54 2.91
C GLY A 182 0.45 -9.96 3.24
N LEU A 183 -0.40 -11.01 3.22
CA LEU A 183 0.01 -12.38 3.60
C LEU A 183 1.17 -12.96 2.78
N ASP A 184 1.33 -12.58 1.51
CA ASP A 184 2.43 -13.15 0.71
C ASP A 184 3.81 -12.67 1.21
N TYR A 185 3.87 -11.52 1.89
CA TYR A 185 5.12 -10.86 2.25
C TYR A 185 5.40 -10.79 3.75
N TRP A 186 4.43 -11.21 4.59
CA TRP A 186 4.56 -11.10 6.05
C TRP A 186 5.76 -11.89 6.58
N ASP A 187 6.01 -13.07 6.01
CA ASP A 187 7.15 -13.92 6.39
C ASP A 187 8.50 -13.40 5.84
N GLU A 188 8.46 -12.50 4.85
CA GLU A 188 9.64 -11.91 4.21
C GLU A 188 10.09 -10.61 4.89
N VAL A 189 9.18 -9.94 5.60
CA VAL A 189 9.46 -8.67 6.29
C VAL A 189 9.68 -8.93 7.76
N LYS A 190 10.79 -8.41 8.29
CA LYS A 190 11.00 -8.37 9.74
C LYS A 190 10.13 -7.26 10.34
N ILE A 191 9.07 -7.69 11.01
CA ILE A 191 8.09 -6.83 11.71
C ILE A 191 8.25 -6.99 13.22
N SER A 192 8.32 -5.88 13.95
CA SER A 192 8.29 -5.87 15.41
C SER A 192 7.23 -4.90 15.96
N VAL A 193 6.81 -5.16 17.19
CA VAL A 193 5.83 -4.32 17.90
C VAL A 193 6.44 -3.92 19.24
N VAL A 194 6.45 -2.62 19.53
CA VAL A 194 7.00 -2.05 20.76
C VAL A 194 5.92 -1.27 21.52
N ASP A 195 6.11 -1.11 22.82
CA ASP A 195 5.13 -0.42 23.67
C ASP A 195 5.30 1.11 23.62
N SER A 196 6.52 1.59 23.38
CA SER A 196 6.84 3.02 23.37
C SER A 196 7.79 3.40 22.23
N LEU A 197 7.73 4.68 21.84
CA LEU A 197 8.63 5.21 20.82
C LEU A 197 10.05 5.37 21.38
N GLU A 198 10.15 5.65 22.68
CA GLU A 198 11.38 5.86 23.44
C GLU A 198 12.35 4.67 23.32
N GLU A 199 11.84 3.43 23.36
CA GLU A 199 12.63 2.21 23.14
C GLU A 199 13.43 2.22 21.83
N ILE A 200 12.89 2.86 20.78
CA ILE A 200 13.56 2.96 19.48
C ILE A 200 14.59 4.10 19.49
N LEU A 201 14.25 5.22 20.15
CA LEU A 201 15.04 6.45 20.11
C LEU A 201 16.27 6.42 21.02
N GLU A 202 16.27 5.63 22.08
CA GLU A 202 17.40 5.54 23.02
C GLU A 202 18.61 4.81 22.42
N GLU A 203 18.37 3.86 21.52
CA GLU A 203 19.42 3.03 20.92
C GLU A 203 19.94 3.57 19.58
N ASN A 204 19.34 4.63 19.03
CA ASN A 204 19.59 5.07 17.66
C ASN A 204 19.62 6.59 17.54
N ASP A 205 20.63 7.14 16.87
CA ASP A 205 20.74 8.59 16.63
C ASP A 205 20.27 9.04 15.23
N ASP A 206 20.34 8.14 14.24
CA ASP A 206 19.95 8.41 12.86
C ASP A 206 18.45 8.14 12.62
N PHE A 207 17.63 9.07 13.08
CA PHE A 207 16.18 9.03 12.88
C PHE A 207 15.62 10.38 12.44
N CYS A 208 14.47 10.33 11.77
CA CYS A 208 13.70 11.51 11.38
C CYS A 208 12.20 11.26 11.51
N PHE A 209 11.46 12.35 11.65
CA PHE A 209 10.02 12.34 11.80
C PHE A 209 9.34 12.99 10.61
N PHE A 210 8.47 12.26 9.93
CA PHE A 210 7.63 12.81 8.87
C PHE A 210 6.41 13.49 9.48
N SER A 211 6.27 14.79 9.21
CA SER A 211 5.12 15.59 9.67
C SER A 211 4.85 16.74 8.72
N SER A 212 3.57 16.96 8.37
CA SER A 212 3.16 18.12 7.55
C SER A 212 3.42 19.46 8.24
N LYS A 213 3.64 19.46 9.56
CA LYS A 213 3.97 20.64 10.37
C LYS A 213 5.46 21.01 10.34
N ALA A 214 6.30 20.19 9.69
CA ALA A 214 7.73 20.45 9.60
C ALA A 214 8.05 21.63 8.65
N THR A 215 9.23 22.22 8.83
CA THR A 215 9.76 23.26 7.95
C THR A 215 10.77 22.71 6.94
N GLN A 216 11.57 21.73 7.34
CA GLN A 216 12.60 21.10 6.51
C GLN A 216 12.01 20.11 5.51
N TRP A 217 12.58 20.01 4.32
CA TRP A 217 12.12 19.08 3.29
C TRP A 217 12.76 17.71 3.48
N HIS A 218 12.03 16.64 3.20
CA HIS A 218 12.56 15.28 3.28
C HIS A 218 13.76 15.06 2.35
N THR A 219 13.82 15.73 1.20
CA THR A 219 14.93 15.63 0.25
C THR A 219 16.21 16.33 0.71
N ASP A 220 16.11 17.28 1.64
CA ASP A 220 17.27 18.05 2.13
C ASP A 220 17.99 17.32 3.27
N ARG A 221 17.34 16.30 3.84
CA ARG A 221 17.94 15.43 4.85
C ARG A 221 18.95 14.49 4.20
N THR A 222 20.08 14.28 4.86
CA THR A 222 21.00 13.18 4.57
C THR A 222 20.50 11.88 5.19
N TYR A 223 20.34 10.84 4.38
CA TYR A 223 20.01 9.48 4.85
C TYR A 223 21.23 8.56 4.81
N SER A 224 21.24 7.58 5.72
CA SER A 224 22.17 6.45 5.73
C SER A 224 21.40 5.14 5.57
N LYS A 225 22.11 4.04 5.31
CA LYS A 225 21.50 2.69 5.24
C LYS A 225 20.84 2.23 6.53
N ASN A 226 21.16 2.88 7.66
CA ASN A 226 20.62 2.57 8.98
C ASN A 226 19.54 3.59 9.41
N SER A 227 19.14 4.53 8.54
CA SER A 227 18.20 5.58 8.90
C SER A 227 16.85 5.01 9.33
N ILE A 228 16.29 5.62 10.38
CA ILE A 228 14.96 5.32 10.90
C ILE A 228 13.98 6.41 10.46
N LEU A 229 12.96 6.01 9.72
CA LEU A 229 11.93 6.91 9.21
C LEU A 229 10.67 6.71 10.04
N ILE A 230 10.28 7.73 10.80
CA ILE A 230 9.18 7.63 11.77
C ILE A 230 7.98 8.42 11.26
N PHE A 231 6.82 7.75 11.23
CA PHE A 231 5.56 8.31 10.76
C PHE A 231 4.52 8.26 11.87
N GLY A 232 3.74 9.32 11.99
CA GLY A 232 2.60 9.38 12.92
C GLY A 232 1.37 8.65 12.39
N SER A 233 0.40 8.47 13.28
CA SER A 233 -0.94 7.98 12.95
C SER A 233 -1.61 8.84 11.87
N GLU A 234 -2.52 8.25 11.11
CA GLU A 234 -3.24 8.91 10.02
C GLU A 234 -4.13 10.06 10.49
N THR A 235 -4.68 9.92 11.70
CA THR A 235 -5.67 10.85 12.27
C THR A 235 -5.01 11.96 13.07
N SER A 236 -4.10 11.59 13.97
CA SER A 236 -3.54 12.49 14.98
C SER A 236 -2.08 12.86 14.70
N GLY A 237 -1.42 12.17 13.76
CA GLY A 237 0.01 12.32 13.52
C GLY A 237 0.84 11.87 14.72
N LEU A 238 1.94 12.58 14.96
CA LEU A 238 2.85 12.37 16.09
C LEU A 238 2.40 13.18 17.32
N PRO A 239 2.73 12.74 18.56
CA PRO A 239 2.44 13.51 19.76
C PRO A 239 3.11 14.88 19.73
N ILE A 240 2.41 15.90 20.25
CA ILE A 240 2.92 17.27 20.29
C ILE A 240 4.24 17.36 21.04
N GLU A 241 4.40 16.61 22.13
CA GLU A 241 5.62 16.57 22.92
C GLU A 241 6.81 16.01 22.14
N VAL A 242 6.59 14.95 21.33
CA VAL A 242 7.62 14.40 20.43
C VAL A 242 8.01 15.43 19.38
N MET A 243 7.02 16.08 18.74
CA MET A 243 7.28 17.12 17.74
C MET A 243 8.05 18.32 18.32
N ARG A 244 7.76 18.71 19.57
CA ARG A 244 8.46 19.81 20.26
C ARG A 244 9.88 19.42 20.62
N LYS A 245 10.08 18.22 21.19
CA LYS A 245 11.37 17.71 21.63
C LYS A 245 12.34 17.52 20.46
N TYR A 246 11.84 17.03 19.32
CA TYR A 246 12.66 16.69 18.16
C TYR A 246 12.39 17.59 16.95
N GLN A 247 12.12 18.88 17.19
CA GLN A 247 11.74 19.83 16.15
C GLN A 247 12.75 19.88 14.99
N GLU A 248 14.04 19.74 15.28
CA GLU A 248 15.11 19.76 14.28
C GLU A 248 15.19 18.49 13.42
N LYS A 249 14.59 17.38 13.87
CA LYS A 249 14.53 16.10 13.15
C LYS A 249 13.19 15.93 12.41
N LEU A 250 12.30 16.93 12.45
CA LEU A 250 11.05 16.93 11.69
C LEU A 250 11.30 17.33 10.24
N ILE A 251 10.78 16.52 9.32
CA ILE A 251 10.83 16.73 7.87
C ILE A 251 9.44 16.60 7.26
N LYS A 252 9.23 17.23 6.10
CA LYS A 252 7.98 17.14 5.33
C LYS A 252 8.19 16.74 3.88
N ILE A 253 7.16 16.10 3.34
CA ILE A 253 6.97 15.94 1.90
C ILE A 253 6.35 17.25 1.37
N PRO A 254 6.88 17.87 0.30
CA PRO A 254 6.29 19.05 -0.30
C PRO A 254 4.84 18.80 -0.76
N MET A 255 3.95 19.74 -0.43
CA MET A 255 2.53 19.67 -0.79
C MET A 255 2.00 21.07 -1.09
N LEU A 256 0.99 21.17 -1.94
CA LEU A 256 0.27 22.42 -2.16
C LEU A 256 -0.38 22.91 -0.85
N ALA A 257 -0.34 24.22 -0.62
CA ALA A 257 -0.95 24.82 0.55
C ALA A 257 -2.45 24.50 0.64
N LYS A 258 -2.96 24.31 1.88
CA LYS A 258 -4.37 24.02 2.19
C LYS A 258 -4.91 22.68 1.65
N GLN A 259 -4.06 21.79 1.15
CA GLN A 259 -4.45 20.43 0.79
C GLN A 259 -4.40 19.50 1.99
N ARG A 260 -5.19 18.42 1.94
CA ARG A 260 -5.12 17.32 2.92
C ARG A 260 -3.79 16.60 2.78
N CYS A 261 -3.26 16.08 3.88
CA CYS A 261 -2.05 15.25 3.89
C CYS A 261 -2.18 14.03 2.98
N LEU A 262 -1.04 13.54 2.48
CA LEU A 262 -0.97 12.29 1.74
C LEU A 262 -1.45 11.11 2.58
N ASN A 263 -1.91 10.06 1.91
CA ASN A 263 -2.12 8.75 2.53
C ASN A 263 -0.80 8.28 3.19
N LEU A 264 -0.90 7.64 4.37
CA LEU A 264 0.27 7.21 5.14
C LEU A 264 1.18 6.26 4.37
N SER A 265 0.63 5.25 3.68
CA SER A 265 1.43 4.31 2.89
C SER A 265 2.16 4.99 1.72
N ASN A 266 1.54 6.00 1.10
CA ASN A 266 2.19 6.82 0.07
C ASN A 266 3.31 7.68 0.67
N ALA A 267 3.09 8.29 1.83
CA ALA A 267 4.11 9.07 2.52
C ALA A 267 5.33 8.22 2.91
N VAL A 268 5.08 7.00 3.40
CA VAL A 268 6.13 6.00 3.68
C VAL A 268 6.89 5.65 2.41
N SER A 269 6.18 5.33 1.32
CA SER A 269 6.79 5.00 0.03
C SER A 269 7.70 6.12 -0.48
N ILE A 270 7.24 7.37 -0.43
CA ILE A 270 8.05 8.54 -0.83
C ILE A 270 9.30 8.66 0.04
N GLY A 271 9.15 8.56 1.36
CA GLY A 271 10.26 8.70 2.30
C GLY A 271 11.33 7.62 2.11
N ILE A 272 10.91 6.35 2.03
CA ILE A 272 11.85 5.23 1.95
C ILE A 272 12.59 5.19 0.60
N TYR A 273 11.90 5.50 -0.51
CA TYR A 273 12.55 5.54 -1.82
C TYR A 273 13.51 6.73 -1.96
N GLU A 274 13.22 7.89 -1.36
CA GLU A 274 14.19 8.99 -1.31
C GLU A 274 15.43 8.61 -0.50
N ALA A 275 15.25 7.99 0.66
CA ALA A 275 16.38 7.52 1.47
C ALA A 275 17.23 6.51 0.68
N TRP A 276 16.60 5.53 0.02
CA TRP A 276 17.29 4.57 -0.82
C TRP A 276 18.00 5.19 -2.02
N ARG A 277 17.39 6.22 -2.63
CA ARG A 277 18.00 6.97 -3.73
C ARG A 277 19.30 7.63 -3.29
N GLN A 278 19.35 8.22 -2.11
CA GLN A 278 20.56 8.87 -1.60
C GLN A 278 21.71 7.89 -1.33
N VAL A 279 21.41 6.66 -0.91
CA VAL A 279 22.41 5.59 -0.74
C VAL A 279 22.67 4.79 -2.03
N GLY A 280 22.04 5.19 -3.14
CA GLY A 280 22.28 4.68 -4.49
C GLY A 280 21.66 3.32 -4.79
N PHE A 281 20.61 2.90 -4.06
CA PHE A 281 19.88 1.64 -4.27
C PHE A 281 20.73 0.35 -4.24
N LYS A 282 22.00 0.41 -3.83
CA LYS A 282 22.97 -0.67 -3.99
C LYS A 282 22.58 -1.97 -3.28
N GLU A 283 21.83 -1.88 -2.20
CA GLU A 283 21.36 -3.05 -1.45
C GLU A 283 20.06 -3.64 -2.02
N LEU A 284 19.28 -2.88 -2.80
CA LEU A 284 18.06 -3.39 -3.47
C LEU A 284 18.39 -4.18 -4.75
N ILE A 285 19.48 -3.83 -5.44
CA ILE A 285 19.86 -4.40 -6.74
C ILE A 285 20.60 -5.75 -6.59
N GLN A 286 20.90 -6.20 -5.36
CA GLN A 286 21.68 -7.41 -5.11
C GLN A 286 20.88 -8.72 -5.09
N GLN A 287 19.57 -8.70 -5.39
CA GLN A 287 18.82 -9.95 -5.57
C GLN A 287 18.97 -10.44 -7.02
N PRO A 288 19.54 -11.65 -7.25
CA PRO A 288 19.68 -12.17 -8.60
C PRO A 288 18.29 -12.42 -9.20
N VAL A 289 18.09 -11.90 -10.41
CA VAL A 289 16.95 -12.20 -11.29
C VAL A 289 16.99 -13.65 -11.73
#